data_AF-A0A259IWW9-F1
#
_entry.id   AF-A0A259IWW9-F1
#
_cell.length_a   1.000
_cell.length_b   1.000
_cell.length_c   1.000
_cell.angle_alpha   90.00
_cell.angle_beta   90.00
_cell.angle_gamma   90.00
#
_symmetry.space_group_name_H-M   'P 1'
#
loop_
_entity.id
_entity.type
_entity.pdbx_description
1 polymer ?
#
loop_
_entity_poly.entity_id
_entity_poly.type
_entity_poly.pdbx_seq_one_letter_code
_entity_poly.pdbx_strand_id
1 'polypeptide(L)'
;TSGQYEKLNDVLRAQAVRAGVVFAPVWDGFVDDDGKYAASGAAVDGQRRRLRFNDGVRFTRAGARKLAFFTQKDLTRFLSEAPRIEELPGADGRSGPLSLSDIARGASTLAGGPASASAPIAVKLQPNEASRALLEGTPMPVVPGRADDYSWPPGTAAAPVATPSADDHPVQAPPP
;
A
#
# COMPACT_ATOMS: atom_id res chain seq x y z
N THR A 1 -20.23 -16.46 21.85
CA THR A 1 -21.02 -17.65 21.46
C THR A 1 -20.66 -18.04 20.03
N SER A 2 -20.52 -19.34 19.69
CA SER A 2 -20.04 -19.79 18.35
C SER A 2 -20.80 -19.14 17.19
N GLY A 3 -22.14 -19.18 17.22
CA GLY A 3 -23.00 -18.60 16.19
C GLY A 3 -22.98 -17.06 16.05
N GLN A 4 -22.20 -16.34 16.86
CA GLN A 4 -21.89 -14.92 16.57
C GLN A 4 -20.75 -14.81 15.56
N TYR A 5 -19.74 -15.69 15.65
CA TYR A 5 -18.60 -15.69 14.72
C TYR A 5 -18.99 -16.16 13.32
N GLU A 6 -19.90 -17.13 13.22
CA GLU A 6 -20.48 -17.59 11.94
C GLU A 6 -21.21 -16.44 11.23
N LYS A 7 -22.11 -15.76 11.93
CA LYS A 7 -22.83 -14.59 11.39
C LYS A 7 -21.90 -13.46 10.94
N LEU A 8 -20.82 -13.20 11.69
CA LEU A 8 -19.80 -12.24 11.28
C LEU A 8 -19.06 -12.70 10.01
N ASN A 9 -18.70 -13.98 9.92
CA ASN A 9 -18.06 -14.58 8.75
C ASN A 9 -18.96 -14.50 7.50
N ASP A 10 -20.27 -14.71 7.64
CA ASP A 10 -21.24 -14.59 6.54
C ASP A 10 -21.42 -13.15 6.08
N VAL A 11 -21.49 -12.18 7.01
CA VAL A 11 -21.53 -10.75 6.67
C VAL A 11 -20.24 -10.31 5.96
N LEU A 12 -19.07 -10.73 6.45
CA LEU A 12 -17.78 -10.43 5.82
C LEU A 12 -17.67 -11.06 4.42
N ARG A 13 -18.13 -12.30 4.25
CA ARG A 13 -18.21 -12.96 2.94
C ARG A 13 -19.13 -12.17 1.99
N ALA A 14 -20.31 -11.76 2.44
CA ALA A 14 -21.26 -10.99 1.65
C ALA A 14 -20.72 -9.60 1.26
N GLN A 15 -19.96 -8.94 2.16
CA GLN A 15 -19.30 -7.67 1.86
C GLN A 15 -18.14 -7.84 0.86
N ALA A 16 -17.30 -8.87 1.03
CA ALA A 16 -16.20 -9.16 0.11
C ALA A 16 -16.70 -9.42 -1.32
N VAL A 17 -17.76 -10.23 -1.47
CA VAL A 17 -18.42 -10.47 -2.77
C VAL A 17 -18.94 -9.17 -3.40
N ARG A 18 -19.59 -8.28 -2.63
CA ARG A 18 -20.04 -6.96 -3.14
C ARG A 18 -18.89 -6.04 -3.55
N ALA A 19 -17.75 -6.13 -2.88
CA ALA A 19 -16.55 -5.35 -3.16
C ALA A 19 -15.68 -5.94 -4.30
N GLY A 20 -16.04 -7.11 -4.84
CA GLY A 20 -15.20 -7.83 -5.81
C GLY A 20 -13.91 -8.39 -5.24
N VAL A 21 -13.79 -8.50 -3.91
CA VAL A 21 -12.60 -8.98 -3.20
C VAL A 21 -12.74 -10.46 -2.87
N VAL A 22 -11.68 -11.23 -3.10
CA VAL A 22 -11.64 -12.67 -2.78
C VAL A 22 -11.68 -12.89 -1.27
N PHE A 23 -12.65 -13.67 -0.80
CA PHE A 23 -12.77 -14.06 0.60
C PHE A 23 -12.22 -15.47 0.82
N ALA A 24 -11.18 -15.62 1.66
CA ALA A 24 -10.62 -16.90 2.05
C ALA A 24 -11.35 -17.46 3.30
N PRO A 25 -12.14 -18.56 3.20
CA PRO A 25 -12.93 -19.09 4.31
C PRO A 25 -12.09 -19.93 5.28
N VAL A 26 -11.37 -19.27 6.19
CA VAL A 26 -10.44 -19.94 7.14
C VAL A 26 -11.16 -20.59 8.35
N TRP A 27 -12.41 -20.23 8.64
CA TRP A 27 -13.14 -20.64 9.87
C TRP A 27 -13.14 -22.14 10.14
N ASP A 28 -13.44 -22.94 9.12
CA ASP A 28 -13.53 -24.42 9.17
C ASP A 28 -12.25 -25.08 9.71
N GLY A 29 -11.07 -24.48 9.45
CA GLY A 29 -9.80 -24.98 9.97
C GLY A 29 -9.56 -24.71 11.47
N PHE A 30 -10.41 -23.95 12.15
CA PHE A 30 -10.18 -23.48 13.53
C PHE A 30 -11.36 -23.73 14.50
N VAL A 31 -12.35 -24.49 14.06
CA VAL A 31 -13.42 -25.02 14.91
C VAL A 31 -13.06 -26.40 15.47
N ASP A 32 -13.82 -26.83 16.47
CA ASP A 32 -13.89 -28.23 16.90
C ASP A 32 -14.95 -29.02 16.10
N ASP A 33 -15.14 -30.29 16.44
CA ASP A 33 -16.06 -31.21 15.75
C ASP A 33 -17.54 -30.75 15.86
N ASP A 34 -17.87 -29.86 16.80
CA ASP A 34 -19.19 -29.24 16.97
C ASP A 34 -19.34 -27.91 16.20
N GLY A 35 -18.35 -27.51 15.40
CA GLY A 35 -18.32 -26.20 14.73
C GLY A 35 -18.06 -25.01 15.68
N LYS A 36 -17.67 -25.25 16.94
CA LYS A 36 -17.46 -24.19 17.94
C LYS A 36 -16.02 -23.69 17.89
N TYR A 37 -15.84 -22.46 18.35
CA TYR A 37 -14.51 -21.83 18.46
C TYR A 37 -13.58 -22.65 19.37
N ALA A 38 -12.45 -23.14 18.84
CA ALA A 38 -11.46 -23.91 19.57
C ALA A 38 -10.12 -23.17 19.69
N ALA A 39 -9.67 -22.92 20.93
CA ALA A 39 -8.36 -22.29 21.17
C ALA A 39 -7.16 -23.23 20.89
N SER A 40 -7.42 -24.54 20.86
CA SER A 40 -6.45 -25.62 20.64
C SER A 40 -7.05 -26.68 19.73
N GLY A 41 -6.29 -27.18 18.76
CA GLY A 41 -6.75 -28.15 17.77
C GLY A 41 -5.58 -28.79 17.03
N ALA A 42 -5.86 -29.62 16.03
CA ALA A 42 -4.81 -30.17 15.16
C ALA A 42 -4.05 -29.04 14.45
N ALA A 43 -2.72 -29.03 14.57
CA ALA A 43 -1.84 -28.21 13.76
C ALA A 43 -1.63 -28.84 12.36
N VAL A 44 -0.79 -28.24 11.52
CA VAL A 44 -0.53 -28.70 10.13
C VAL A 44 0.04 -30.13 10.09
N ASP A 45 0.73 -30.55 11.15
CA ASP A 45 1.27 -31.90 11.37
C ASP A 45 0.29 -32.86 12.09
N GLY A 46 -1.01 -32.52 12.15
CA GLY A 46 -2.06 -33.30 12.82
C GLY A 46 -2.03 -33.27 14.35
N GLN A 47 -0.87 -32.96 14.94
CA GLN A 47 -0.68 -32.92 16.40
C GLN A 47 -1.55 -31.84 17.06
N ARG A 48 -2.25 -32.20 18.14
CA ARG A 48 -3.03 -31.23 18.93
C ARG A 48 -2.10 -30.22 19.59
N ARG A 49 -2.18 -28.96 19.17
CA ARG A 49 -1.46 -27.85 19.79
C ARG A 49 -2.37 -26.66 20.00
N ARG A 50 -1.90 -25.74 20.83
CA ARG A 50 -2.56 -24.46 21.06
C ARG A 50 -2.44 -23.57 19.81
N LEU A 51 -3.57 -23.22 19.20
CA LEU A 51 -3.63 -22.44 17.96
C LEU A 51 -3.87 -20.94 18.23
N ARG A 52 -4.55 -20.61 19.32
CA ARG A 52 -4.89 -19.25 19.77
C ARG A 52 -4.23 -18.92 21.11
N PHE A 53 -3.89 -17.65 21.35
CA PHE A 53 -3.35 -17.16 22.61
C PHE A 53 -4.41 -17.18 23.74
N ASN A 54 -4.05 -16.81 24.98
CA ASN A 54 -5.03 -16.71 26.09
C ASN A 54 -6.17 -15.74 25.79
N ASP A 55 -5.85 -14.63 25.13
CA ASP A 55 -6.77 -13.55 24.75
C ASP A 55 -7.74 -13.94 23.61
N GLY A 56 -7.69 -15.16 23.07
CA GLY A 56 -8.60 -15.70 22.07
C GLY A 56 -8.49 -15.11 20.65
N VAL A 57 -8.04 -13.86 20.51
CA VAL A 57 -7.91 -13.20 19.21
C VAL A 57 -6.66 -13.67 18.46
N ARG A 58 -5.48 -13.54 19.09
CA ARG A 58 -4.17 -13.73 18.43
C ARG A 58 -3.85 -15.21 18.18
N PHE A 59 -3.20 -15.50 17.05
CA PHE A 59 -2.69 -16.84 16.74
C PHE A 59 -1.32 -17.12 17.39
N THR A 60 -1.05 -18.37 17.72
CA THR A 60 0.30 -18.85 18.05
C THR A 60 1.12 -19.10 16.78
N ARG A 61 2.43 -19.38 16.87
CA ARG A 61 3.26 -19.80 15.72
C ARG A 61 2.79 -21.12 15.07
N ALA A 62 2.02 -21.94 15.78
CA ALA A 62 1.35 -23.11 15.21
C ALA A 62 0.06 -22.73 14.49
N GLY A 63 -0.77 -21.88 15.10
CA GLY A 63 -2.00 -21.34 14.50
C GLY A 63 -1.72 -20.54 13.22
N ALA A 64 -0.71 -19.68 13.21
CA ALA A 64 -0.32 -18.89 12.04
C ALA A 64 0.15 -19.78 10.87
N ARG A 65 0.88 -20.87 11.15
CA ARG A 65 1.25 -21.86 10.12
C ARG A 65 0.03 -22.61 9.58
N LYS A 66 -0.96 -22.93 10.43
CA LYS A 66 -2.23 -23.52 9.98
C LYS A 66 -3.01 -22.55 9.10
N LEU A 67 -3.12 -21.28 9.50
CA LEU A 67 -3.78 -20.25 8.70
C LEU A 67 -3.12 -20.13 7.32
N ALA A 68 -1.79 -19.98 7.28
CA ALA A 68 -1.04 -19.89 6.05
C ALA A 68 -1.30 -21.07 5.10
N PHE A 69 -1.30 -22.31 5.62
CA PHE A 69 -1.59 -23.51 4.84
C PHE A 69 -3.02 -23.52 4.25
N PHE A 70 -4.04 -23.15 5.04
CA PHE A 70 -5.42 -23.05 4.56
C PHE A 70 -5.54 -21.96 3.46
N THR A 71 -5.01 -20.76 3.71
CA THR A 71 -5.05 -19.66 2.73
C THR A 71 -4.22 -19.95 1.48
N GLN A 72 -3.15 -20.75 1.59
CA GLN A 72 -2.28 -21.09 0.46
C GLN A 72 -3.04 -21.88 -0.61
N LYS A 73 -3.90 -22.84 -0.22
CA LYS A 73 -4.72 -23.60 -1.17
C LYS A 73 -5.61 -22.69 -2.00
N ASP A 74 -6.31 -21.77 -1.35
CA ASP A 74 -7.23 -20.84 -2.00
C ASP A 74 -6.47 -19.81 -2.85
N LEU A 75 -5.33 -19.30 -2.36
CA LEU A 75 -4.46 -18.37 -3.08
C LEU A 75 -3.84 -19.00 -4.33
N THR A 76 -3.33 -20.23 -4.25
CA THR A 76 -2.78 -20.96 -5.40
C THR A 76 -3.87 -21.26 -6.43
N ARG A 77 -5.08 -21.64 -5.99
CA ARG A 77 -6.23 -21.78 -6.89
C ARG A 77 -6.54 -20.45 -7.58
N PHE A 78 -6.71 -19.37 -6.82
CA PHE A 78 -7.03 -18.05 -7.38
C PHE A 78 -5.96 -17.55 -8.35
N LEU A 79 -4.68 -17.73 -8.05
CA LEU A 79 -3.58 -17.37 -8.95
C LEU A 79 -3.53 -18.22 -10.23
N SER A 80 -4.08 -19.43 -10.21
CA SER A 80 -4.16 -20.32 -11.39
C SER A 80 -5.44 -20.12 -12.21
N GLU A 81 -6.51 -19.62 -11.58
CA GLU A 81 -7.84 -19.40 -12.18
C GLU A 81 -8.04 -17.95 -12.61
N ALA A 82 -7.29 -17.00 -12.05
CA ALA A 82 -7.11 -15.68 -12.63
C ALA A 82 -6.60 -15.82 -14.06
N PRO A 83 -7.17 -15.09 -15.04
CA PRO A 83 -6.66 -15.14 -16.40
C PRO A 83 -5.18 -14.75 -16.36
N ARG A 84 -4.32 -15.69 -16.76
CA ARG A 84 -2.99 -15.36 -17.26
C ARG A 84 -3.21 -14.19 -18.21
N ILE A 85 -2.69 -13.01 -17.87
CA ILE A 85 -2.80 -11.83 -18.73
C ILE A 85 -2.26 -12.28 -20.07
N GLU A 86 -3.17 -12.44 -21.04
CA GLU A 86 -2.84 -12.94 -22.35
C GLU A 86 -2.00 -11.84 -22.97
N GLU A 87 -0.69 -12.11 -23.09
CA GLU A 87 0.28 -11.12 -23.53
C GLU A 87 -0.18 -10.63 -24.90
N LEU A 88 -0.70 -9.40 -24.93
CA LEU A 88 -1.08 -8.72 -26.16
C LEU A 88 0.15 -8.83 -27.07
N PRO A 89 0.03 -9.45 -28.26
CA PRO A 89 1.20 -9.86 -29.03
C PRO A 89 2.01 -8.61 -29.37
N GLY A 90 3.12 -8.45 -28.63
CA GLY A 90 3.87 -7.22 -28.60
C GLY A 90 4.54 -7.00 -29.94
N ALA A 91 3.94 -6.14 -30.77
CA ALA A 91 4.63 -5.47 -31.84
C ALA A 91 5.79 -4.69 -31.20
N ASP A 92 7.00 -5.21 -31.43
CA ASP A 92 8.30 -4.57 -31.24
C ASP A 92 8.65 -4.06 -29.81
N GLY A 93 9.61 -4.74 -29.16
CA GLY A 93 10.48 -4.08 -28.18
C GLY A 93 10.42 -4.54 -26.72
N ARG A 94 9.63 -5.56 -26.36
CA ARG A 94 9.73 -6.36 -25.10
C ARG A 94 10.01 -5.59 -23.79
N SER A 95 8.96 -5.03 -23.20
CA SER A 95 8.88 -4.74 -21.75
C SER A 95 8.03 -5.80 -21.03
N GLY A 96 8.45 -7.07 -21.13
CA GLY A 96 7.91 -8.17 -20.31
C GLY A 96 8.65 -8.28 -18.95
N PRO A 97 8.16 -9.10 -18.01
CA PRO A 97 8.87 -9.35 -16.75
C PRO A 97 10.25 -9.97 -17.06
N LEU A 98 11.31 -9.31 -16.61
CA LEU A 98 12.70 -9.71 -16.88
C LEU A 98 12.94 -11.13 -16.36
N SER A 99 13.33 -12.05 -17.26
CA SER A 99 13.67 -13.41 -16.88
C SER A 99 15.01 -13.41 -16.14
N LEU A 100 15.22 -14.34 -15.21
CA LEU A 100 16.50 -14.43 -14.48
C LEU A 100 17.70 -14.64 -15.41
N SER A 101 17.46 -15.23 -16.58
CA SER A 101 18.44 -15.42 -17.66
C SER A 101 18.84 -14.10 -18.35
N ASP A 102 17.98 -13.09 -18.32
CA ASP A 102 18.24 -11.78 -18.96
C ASP A 102 19.22 -10.92 -18.17
N ILE A 103 19.38 -11.21 -16.87
CA ILE A 103 20.37 -10.57 -15.98
C ILE A 103 21.79 -10.66 -16.57
N ALA A 104 22.11 -11.76 -17.27
CA ALA A 104 23.40 -11.93 -17.95
C ALA A 104 23.70 -10.86 -19.02
N ARG A 105 22.68 -10.16 -19.55
CA ARG A 105 22.84 -9.10 -20.56
C ARG A 105 23.19 -7.72 -19.99
N GLY A 106 23.36 -7.61 -18.66
CA GLY A 106 23.77 -6.37 -17.99
C GLY A 106 24.47 -6.54 -16.63
N ALA A 107 24.52 -7.75 -16.06
CA ALA A 107 25.16 -8.01 -14.77
C ALA A 107 26.62 -7.55 -14.71
N SER A 108 27.37 -7.72 -15.80
CA SER A 108 28.79 -7.34 -15.85
C SER A 108 29.01 -5.83 -15.68
N THR A 109 28.13 -4.97 -16.19
CA THR A 109 28.24 -3.51 -16.01
C THR A 109 27.72 -3.08 -14.64
N LEU A 110 26.71 -3.76 -14.10
CA LEU A 110 26.22 -3.55 -12.72
C LEU A 110 27.25 -4.01 -11.66
N ALA A 111 28.07 -5.01 -11.98
CA ALA A 111 29.14 -5.54 -11.13
C ALA A 111 30.49 -4.80 -11.29
N GLY A 112 30.50 -3.61 -11.90
CA GLY A 112 31.70 -2.76 -12.03
C GLY A 112 32.61 -3.09 -13.22
N GLY A 113 32.20 -3.97 -14.13
CA GLY A 113 32.82 -4.07 -15.46
C GLY A 113 32.66 -2.77 -16.25
N PRO A 114 33.51 -2.53 -17.28
CA PRO A 114 33.60 -1.23 -17.95
C PRO A 114 32.25 -0.81 -18.52
N ALA A 115 31.61 0.16 -17.86
CA ALA A 115 30.41 0.78 -18.39
C ALA A 115 30.76 1.46 -19.72
N SER A 116 29.99 1.15 -20.77
CA SER A 116 29.96 2.04 -21.94
C SER A 116 29.49 3.39 -21.43
N ALA A 117 30.40 4.37 -21.40
CA ALA A 117 30.18 5.63 -20.72
C ALA A 117 29.05 6.40 -21.40
N SER A 118 27.83 6.27 -20.89
CA SER A 118 26.77 7.22 -21.17
C SER A 118 27.28 8.59 -20.74
N ALA A 119 27.52 9.46 -21.71
CA ALA A 119 27.95 10.83 -21.45
C ALA A 119 26.98 11.46 -20.42
N PRO A 120 27.48 12.21 -19.42
CA PRO A 120 26.61 12.81 -18.43
C PRO A 120 25.59 13.69 -19.13
N ILE A 121 24.30 13.38 -18.95
CA ILE A 121 23.22 14.21 -19.46
C ILE A 121 23.31 15.52 -18.70
N ALA A 122 23.91 16.53 -19.34
CA ALA A 122 24.04 17.87 -18.79
C ALA A 122 22.66 18.53 -18.76
N VAL A 123 21.89 18.24 -17.72
CA VAL A 123 20.60 18.89 -17.45
C VAL A 123 20.89 20.37 -17.16
N LYS A 124 20.83 21.19 -18.21
CA LYS A 124 20.81 22.65 -18.08
C LYS A 124 19.50 23.03 -17.41
N LEU A 125 19.55 23.21 -16.09
CA LEU A 125 18.41 23.62 -15.29
C LEU A 125 17.98 25.01 -15.77
N GLN A 126 16.85 25.10 -16.47
CA GLN A 126 16.30 26.39 -16.85
C GLN A 126 15.78 27.11 -15.60
N PRO A 127 15.90 28.45 -15.52
CA PRO A 127 15.43 29.22 -14.37
C PRO A 127 13.91 29.18 -14.28
N ASN A 128 13.40 28.20 -13.54
CA ASN A 128 12.00 28.01 -13.19
C ASN A 128 11.85 27.86 -11.66
N GLU A 129 10.62 27.85 -11.16
CA GLU A 129 10.36 27.80 -9.71
C GLU A 129 10.92 26.52 -9.05
N ALA A 130 11.02 25.42 -9.79
CA ALA A 130 11.68 24.19 -9.32
C ALA A 130 13.20 24.36 -9.17
N SER A 131 13.86 25.08 -10.07
CA SER A 131 15.28 25.42 -9.93
C SER A 131 15.52 26.31 -8.69
N ARG A 132 14.61 27.24 -8.39
CA ARG A 132 14.68 28.06 -7.16
C ARG A 132 14.51 27.25 -5.90
N ALA A 133 13.51 26.36 -5.84
CA ALA A 133 13.34 25.47 -4.70
C ALA A 133 14.59 24.58 -4.44
N LEU A 134 15.31 24.20 -5.50
CA LEU A 134 16.52 23.37 -5.41
C LEU A 134 17.81 24.15 -5.10
N LEU A 135 17.95 25.41 -5.54
CA LEU A 135 19.16 26.22 -5.33
C LEU A 135 19.03 27.24 -4.18
N GLU A 136 17.87 27.89 -4.07
CA GLU A 136 17.58 28.97 -3.11
C GLU A 136 16.84 28.46 -1.86
N GLY A 137 16.32 27.22 -1.89
CA GLY A 137 15.62 26.58 -0.77
C GLY A 137 14.21 27.11 -0.49
N THR A 138 13.70 28.01 -1.34
CA THR A 138 12.36 28.60 -1.23
C THR A 138 11.28 27.57 -1.57
N PRO A 139 10.29 27.31 -0.69
CA PRO A 139 9.22 26.37 -0.98
C PRO A 139 8.33 26.87 -2.13
N MET A 140 7.86 25.94 -2.97
CA MET A 140 6.86 26.25 -3.98
C MET A 140 5.54 26.70 -3.32
N PRO A 141 4.75 27.58 -3.97
CA PRO A 141 3.40 27.88 -3.50
C PRO A 141 2.55 26.60 -3.50
N VAL A 142 1.88 26.34 -2.37
CA VAL A 142 1.00 25.18 -2.21
C VAL A 142 -0.18 25.30 -3.16
N VAL A 143 -0.40 24.28 -3.99
CA VAL A 143 -1.55 24.19 -4.88
C VAL A 143 -2.54 23.19 -4.28
N PRO A 144 -3.81 23.59 -4.02
CA PRO A 144 -4.81 22.70 -3.44
C PRO A 144 -4.94 21.37 -4.20
N GLY A 145 -4.85 20.27 -3.47
CA GLY A 145 -4.94 18.91 -4.03
C GLY A 145 -3.63 18.32 -4.58
N ARG A 146 -2.48 18.99 -4.46
CA ARG A 146 -1.16 18.36 -4.62
C ARG A 146 -0.66 17.75 -3.30
N ALA A 147 0.31 16.84 -3.38
CA ALA A 147 0.80 16.04 -2.24
C ALA A 147 1.61 16.83 -1.19
N ASP A 148 1.91 18.09 -1.47
CA ASP A 148 2.53 19.10 -0.60
C ASP A 148 1.50 20.07 0.02
N ASP A 149 0.20 19.84 -0.20
CA ASP A 149 -0.87 20.50 0.53
C ASP A 149 -1.09 19.84 1.90
N TYR A 150 -0.46 20.42 2.91
CA TYR A 150 -0.61 20.03 4.31
C TYR A 150 -1.71 20.83 5.04
N SER A 151 -2.57 21.56 4.33
CA SER A 151 -3.61 22.37 4.96
C SER A 151 -4.75 21.50 5.53
N TRP A 152 -5.06 21.71 6.82
CA TRP A 152 -6.15 21.07 7.52
C TRP A 152 -6.82 22.09 8.46
N PRO A 153 -8.16 22.20 8.52
CA PRO A 153 -9.17 21.39 7.80
C PRO A 153 -9.19 21.66 6.28
N PRO A 154 -9.77 20.77 5.46
CA PRO A 154 -9.90 20.98 4.02
C PRO A 154 -10.85 22.16 3.73
N GLY A 155 -10.28 23.33 3.51
CA GLY A 155 -11.02 24.56 3.27
C GLY A 155 -11.63 24.60 1.87
N THR A 156 -12.94 24.85 1.79
CA THR A 156 -13.58 25.25 0.53
C THR A 156 -12.86 26.49 -0.02
N ALA A 157 -12.52 26.48 -1.32
CA ALA A 157 -11.69 27.49 -1.95
C ALA A 157 -12.17 28.94 -1.66
N ALA A 158 -11.37 29.68 -0.90
CA ALA A 158 -11.55 31.10 -0.66
C ALA A 158 -10.68 31.91 -1.64
N ALA A 159 -11.27 32.96 -2.21
CA ALA A 159 -10.65 33.85 -3.19
C ALA A 159 -9.47 34.65 -2.56
N PRO A 160 -8.55 35.23 -3.37
CA PRO A 160 -7.27 35.71 -2.88
C PRO A 160 -7.41 36.93 -1.98
N VAL A 161 -6.87 36.86 -0.76
CA VAL A 161 -6.73 38.02 0.11
C VAL A 161 -5.47 38.78 -0.28
N ALA A 162 -5.64 40.07 -0.57
CA ALA A 162 -4.56 40.96 -0.98
C ALA A 162 -3.51 41.16 0.13
N THR A 163 -2.31 41.53 -0.31
CA THR A 163 -1.15 41.88 0.53
C THR A 163 -1.47 42.92 1.62
N PRO A 164 -1.05 42.73 2.88
CA PRO A 164 -0.92 43.83 3.82
C PRO A 164 0.35 44.62 3.50
N SER A 165 0.20 45.80 2.88
CA SER A 165 1.25 46.82 2.86
C SER A 165 1.40 47.44 4.25
N ALA A 166 2.63 47.74 4.63
CA ALA A 166 2.96 48.34 5.92
C ALA A 166 2.68 49.86 5.97
N ASP A 167 2.71 50.38 7.20
CA ASP A 167 2.86 51.78 7.61
C ASP A 167 1.75 52.78 7.24
N ASP A 168 1.05 53.30 8.26
CA ASP A 168 1.39 54.63 8.81
C ASP A 168 0.82 54.84 10.24
N HIS A 169 1.45 55.70 11.03
CA HIS A 169 0.97 56.22 12.33
C HIS A 169 1.33 57.72 12.35
N PRO A 170 0.36 58.63 12.62
CA PRO A 170 0.47 59.34 13.90
C PRO A 170 -0.84 59.85 14.55
N VAL A 171 -0.85 59.80 15.89
CA VAL A 171 -1.24 60.87 16.86
C VAL A 171 -2.34 61.89 16.49
N GLN A 172 -3.47 61.91 17.24
CA GLN A 172 -4.00 63.15 17.85
C GLN A 172 -5.03 62.94 18.99
N ALA A 173 -5.06 63.87 19.95
CA ALA A 173 -6.09 64.16 20.97
C ALA A 173 -5.98 65.67 21.35
N PRO A 174 -6.81 66.29 22.22
CA PRO A 174 -8.17 66.00 22.74
C PRO A 174 -9.15 67.10 22.18
N PRO A 175 -10.16 67.71 22.86
CA PRO A 175 -10.98 67.42 24.07
C PRO A 175 -12.51 67.45 23.69
N PRO A 176 -13.54 67.98 24.42
CA PRO A 176 -13.63 68.54 25.79
C PRO A 176 -13.71 67.49 26.90
#